data_AF-A0A0E3SGF5-F1
#
_entry.id   AF-A0A0E3SGF5-F1
#
_cell.length_a   1.000
_cell.length_b   1.000
_cell.length_c   1.000
_cell.angle_alpha   90.00
_cell.angle_beta   90.00
_cell.angle_gamma   90.00
#
_symmetry.space_group_name_H-M   'P 1'
#
loop_
_entity.id
_entity.type
_entity.pdbx_description
1 polymer ?
#
loop_
_entity_poly.entity_id
_entity_poly.type
_entity_poly.pdbx_seq_one_letter_code
_entity_poly.pdbx_strand_id
1 'polypeptide(L)' 'MAAWNWIVIIFTVLGFGLLYAATYDVVKDMHEHAYTGDAKAQTGANIVWLCWKYSPVAVLFACMIYGFTVAQKPTYR' A
#
# COMPACT_ATOMS: atom_id res chain seq x y z
N MET A 1 24.85 -4.00 -5.74
CA MET A 1 23.51 -3.65 -6.26
C MET A 1 22.39 -4.08 -5.31
N ALA A 2 22.40 -5.29 -4.75
CA ALA A 2 21.35 -5.75 -3.82
C ALA A 2 21.11 -4.82 -2.62
N ALA A 3 22.16 -4.40 -1.89
CA ALA A 3 22.01 -3.55 -0.70
C ALA A 3 21.38 -2.17 -0.99
N TRP A 4 21.72 -1.55 -2.12
CA TRP A 4 21.14 -0.26 -2.54
C TRP A 4 19.64 -0.39 -2.86
N ASN A 5 19.24 -1.50 -3.50
CA ASN A 5 17.83 -1.76 -3.80
C ASN A 5 17.01 -1.96 -2.52
N TRP A 6 17.58 -2.61 -1.50
CA TRP A 6 16.93 -2.74 -0.18
C TRP A 6 16.78 -1.41 0.54
N ILE A 7 17.77 -0.52 0.45
CA ILE A 7 17.67 0.84 1.01
C ILE A 7 16.51 1.61 0.36
N VAL A 8 16.43 1.59 -0.97
CA VAL A 8 15.33 2.24 -1.69
C VAL A 8 13.98 1.66 -1.26
N ILE A 9 13.84 0.33 -1.17
CA ILE A 9 12.60 -0.31 -0.71
C ILE A 9 12.21 0.16 0.70
N ILE A 10 13.16 0.23 1.64
CA ILE A 10 12.91 0.68 3.01
C ILE A 10 12.43 2.13 3.03
N PHE A 11 13.07 3.03 2.29
CA PHE A 11 12.65 4.43 2.20
C PHE A 11 11.26 4.58 1.59
N THR A 12 10.95 3.84 0.53
CA THR A 12 9.64 3.89 -0.12
C THR A 12 8.55 3.34 0.80
N VAL A 13 8.81 2.25 1.53
CA VAL A 13 7.88 1.67 2.51
C VAL A 13 7.65 2.62 3.68
N LEU A 14 8.71 3.24 4.22
CA LEU A 14 8.59 4.23 5.28
C LEU A 14 7.79 5.45 4.84
N GLY A 15 8.12 6.02 3.67
CA GLY A 15 7.41 7.18 3.12
C GLY A 15 5.93 6.87 2.84
N PHE A 16 5.65 5.72 2.23
CA PHE A 16 4.28 5.27 1.98
C PHE A 16 3.52 5.00 3.29
N GLY A 17 4.15 4.33 4.26
CA GLY A 17 3.56 4.04 5.57
C GLY A 17 3.24 5.31 6.35
N LEU A 18 4.10 6.33 6.27
CA LEU A 18 3.88 7.62 6.93
C LEU A 18 2.73 8.40 6.28
N LEU A 19 2.66 8.42 4.94
CA LEU A 19 1.53 8.99 4.21
C LEU A 19 0.22 8.26 4.49
N TYR A 20 0.26 6.93 4.54
CA TYR A 20 -0.88 6.09 4.88
C TYR A 20 -1.37 6.38 6.30
N ALA A 21 -0.48 6.45 7.28
CA ALA A 21 -0.82 6.79 8.66
C ALA A 21 -1.41 8.20 8.78
N ALA A 22 -0.81 9.19 8.11
CA ALA A 22 -1.29 10.58 8.13
C ALA A 22 -2.67 10.76 7.48
N THR A 23 -3.02 9.91 6.51
CA THR A 23 -4.30 9.97 5.79
C THR A 23 -5.34 9.00 6.35
N TYR A 24 -4.95 8.09 7.25
CA TYR A 24 -5.83 7.05 7.79
C TYR A 24 -7.05 7.61 8.48
N ASP A 25 -6.86 8.54 9.43
CA ASP A 25 -7.96 9.08 10.22
C ASP A 25 -8.93 9.86 9.33
N VAL A 26 -8.43 10.62 8.36
CA VAL A 26 -9.25 11.37 7.40
C VAL A 26 -10.06 10.43 6.49
N VAL A 27 -9.42 9.41 5.92
CA VAL A 27 -10.12 8.48 5.00
C VAL A 27 -11.12 7.60 5.75
N LYS A 28 -10.79 7.19 6.98
CA LYS A 28 -11.71 6.46 7.86
C LYS A 28 -12.93 7.32 8.20
N ASP A 29 -12.71 8.57 8.58
CA ASP A 29 -13.79 9.50 8.92
C ASP A 29 -14.69 9.79 7.70
N MET A 30 -14.09 9.98 6.52
CA MET A 30 -14.85 10.12 5.26
C MET A 30 -15.65 8.87 4.90
N HIS A 31 -15.16 7.67 5.23
CA HIS A 31 -15.89 6.42 5.02
C HIS A 31 -17.07 6.27 5.99
N GLU A 32 -16.85 6.56 7.28
CA GLU A 32 -17.89 6.48 8.32
C GLU A 32 -19.01 7.50 8.10
N HIS A 33 -18.67 8.68 7.59
CA HIS A 33 -19.61 9.76 7.27
C HIS A 33 -20.05 9.81 5.81
N ALA A 34 -19.72 8.78 5.00
CA ALA A 34 -20.26 8.63 3.66
C ALA A 34 -21.77 8.30 3.75
N TYR A 35 -22.57 9.32 3.96
CA TYR A 35 -24.03 9.24 4.07
C TYR A 35 -24.59 8.89 2.70
N THR A 36 -24.93 7.62 2.49
CA THR A 36 -25.46 7.17 1.20
C THR A 36 -26.86 6.60 1.42
N GLY A 37 -27.87 7.44 1.22
CA GLY A 37 -29.28 7.01 1.10
C GLY A 37 -29.55 6.09 -0.12
N ASP A 38 -28.50 5.59 -0.78
CA ASP A 38 -28.52 4.66 -1.89
C ASP A 38 -27.54 3.50 -1.61
N ALA A 39 -28.07 2.28 -1.61
CA ALA A 39 -27.32 1.05 -1.30
C ALA A 39 -26.13 0.81 -2.25
N LYS A 40 -26.19 1.32 -3.48
CA LYS A 40 -25.08 1.19 -4.45
C LYS A 40 -23.89 2.07 -4.09
N ALA A 41 -24.15 3.30 -3.63
CA ALA A 41 -23.10 4.22 -3.22
C ALA A 41 -22.39 3.73 -1.94
N GLN A 42 -23.12 3.09 -1.02
CA GLN A 42 -22.54 2.46 0.16
C GLN A 42 -21.60 1.31 -0.19
N THR A 43 -22.00 0.48 -1.17
CA THR A 43 -21.16 -0.62 -1.67
C THR A 43 -19.89 -0.08 -2.32
N GLY A 44 -19.99 0.99 -3.10
CA GLY A 44 -18.84 1.68 -3.69
C GLY A 44 -17.88 2.21 -2.63
N ALA A 45 -18.39 2.89 -1.60
CA ALA A 45 -17.58 3.39 -0.49
C ALA A 45 -16.85 2.26 0.27
N ASN A 46 -17.52 1.13 0.51
CA ASN A 46 -16.92 -0.06 1.12
C ASN A 46 -15.78 -0.64 0.28
N ILE A 47 -15.97 -0.74 -1.05
CA ILE A 47 -14.92 -1.25 -1.96
C ILE A 47 -13.71 -0.31 -1.94
N VAL A 48 -13.93 1.00 -2.05
CA VAL A 48 -12.85 2.00 -2.03
C VAL A 48 -12.11 1.97 -0.70
N TRP A 49 -12.83 1.87 0.42
CA TRP A 49 -12.25 1.71 1.75
C TRP A 49 -11.40 0.43 1.86
N LEU A 50 -11.92 -0.71 1.40
CA LEU A 50 -11.18 -1.98 1.39
C LEU A 50 -9.92 -1.89 0.54
N CYS A 51 -10.00 -1.34 -0.67
CA CYS A 51 -8.85 -1.14 -1.55
C CYS A 51 -7.80 -0.23 -0.92
N TRP A 52 -8.23 0.89 -0.33
CA TRP A 52 -7.33 1.81 0.36
C TRP A 52 -6.67 1.11 1.58
N LYS A 53 -7.47 0.41 2.40
CA LYS A 53 -7.02 -0.30 3.60
C LYS A 53 -5.98 -1.37 3.30
N TYR A 54 -6.15 -2.13 2.22
CA TYR A 54 -5.22 -3.22 1.85
C TYR A 54 -4.10 -2.79 0.90
N SER A 55 -4.10 -1.54 0.43
CA SER A 55 -3.02 -1.01 -0.40
C SER A 55 -1.62 -1.16 0.20
N PRO A 56 -1.39 -0.99 1.52
CA PRO A 56 -0.04 -1.17 2.09
C PRO A 56 0.43 -2.62 2.04
N VAL A 57 -0.49 -3.57 2.23
CA VAL A 57 -0.18 -5.01 2.19
C VAL A 57 0.22 -5.41 0.77
N ALA A 58 -0.49 -4.92 -0.25
CA ALA A 58 -0.15 -5.16 -1.65
C ALA A 58 1.22 -4.56 -2.02
N VAL A 59 1.54 -3.35 -1.54
CA VAL A 59 2.84 -2.70 -1.76
C VAL A 59 3.98 -3.51 -1.11
N LEU A 60 3.81 -3.94 0.14
CA LEU A 60 4.81 -4.76 0.83
C LEU A 60 5.05 -6.10 0.12
N PHE A 61 3.99 -6.75 -0.35
CA PHE A 61 4.09 -8.00 -1.11
C PHE A 61 4.83 -7.79 -2.45
N ALA A 62 4.55 -6.70 -3.16
CA ALA A 62 5.26 -6.36 -4.39
C ALA A 62 6.76 -6.09 -4.14
N CYS A 63 7.10 -5.36 -3.07
CA CYS A 63 8.48 -5.12 -2.65
C CYS A 63 9.22 -6.43 -2.29
N MET A 64 8.53 -7.37 -1.63
CA MET A 64 9.08 -8.69 -1.32
C MET A 64 9.39 -9.48 -2.60
N ILE A 65 8.44 -9.59 -3.54
CA ILE A 65 8.65 -10.27 -4.83
C ILE A 65 9.81 -9.62 -5.61
N TYR A 66 9.87 -8.30 -5.64
CA TYR A 66 10.97 -7.58 -6.28
C TYR A 66 12.32 -7.90 -5.61
N GLY A 67 12.38 -7.92 -4.28
CA GLY A 67 13.57 -8.33 -3.54
C GLY A 67 14.04 -9.74 -3.89
N PHE A 68 13.12 -10.72 -3.94
CA PHE A 68 13.42 -12.10 -4.33
C PHE A 68 13.93 -12.22 -5.78
N THR A 69 13.23 -11.60 -6.73
CA THR A 69 13.58 -11.67 -8.15
C THR A 69 14.93 -11.03 -8.45
N VAL A 70 15.28 -9.94 -7.75
CA VAL A 70 16.58 -9.27 -7.91
C VAL A 70 17.70 -10.06 -7.22
N ALA A 71 17.45 -10.67 -6.05
CA ALA A 71 18.44 -11.50 -5.36
C ALA A 71 18.82 -12.77 -6.12
N GLN A 72 17.91 -13.30 -6.95
CA GLN A 72 18.13 -14.49 -7.77
C GLN A 72 18.88 -14.23 -9.08
N LYS A 73 19.17 -12.97 -9.45
CA LYS A 73 19.96 -12.72 -10.67
C LYS A 73 21.37 -13.27 -10.47
N PRO A 74 21.82 -14.25 -11.28
CA PRO A 74 23.16 -14.80 -11.15
C PRO A 74 24.17 -13.67 -11.32
N THR A 75 25.01 -13.49 -10.31
CA THR A 75 26.13 -12.57 -10.38
C THR A 75 27.18 -13.25 -11.25
N TYR A 76 26.99 -13.21 -12.58
CA TYR A 76 28.06 -13.53 -13.52
C TYR A 76 29.11 -12.42 -13.35
N ARG A 77 30.10 -12.70 -12.52
CA ARG A 77 31.40 -12.03 -12.53
C ARG A 77 32.27 -12.74 -13.55
#